data_AF-A0A2W4KEF7-F1
#
_entry.id   AF-A0A2W4KEF7-F1
#
_cell.length_a   1.000
_cell.length_b   1.000
_cell.length_c   1.000
_cell.angle_alpha   90.00
_cell.angle_beta   90.00
_cell.angle_gamma   90.00
#
_symmetry.space_group_name_H-M   'P 1'
#
loop_
_entity.id
_entity.type
_entity.pdbx_description
1 polymer ?
#
loop_
_entity_poly.entity_id
_entity_poly.type
_entity_poly.pdbx_seq_one_letter_code
_entity_poly.pdbx_strand_id
1 'polypeptide(L)' 'MENSEAMIELVMTAKAFGQRPSSFLPGLSGYAAYCLDVAAAVYLSYLEQGKKPMVDARLLL' A
#
# COMPACT_ATOMS: atom_id res chain seq x y z
N MET A 1 -0.06 -9.80 13.58
CA MET A 1 -0.60 -8.97 12.50
C MET A 1 -0.20 -9.61 11.20
N GLU A 2 -1.17 -10.00 10.40
CA GLU A 2 -0.88 -10.45 9.04
C GLU A 2 -0.33 -9.27 8.22
N ASN A 3 0.61 -9.53 7.32
CA ASN A 3 1.31 -8.48 6.56
C ASN A 3 0.35 -7.55 5.78
N SER A 4 -0.83 -8.07 5.42
CA SER A 4 -1.90 -7.32 4.77
C SER A 4 -2.55 -6.26 5.67
N GLU A 5 -2.64 -6.49 6.97
CA GLU A 5 -3.26 -5.53 7.91
C GLU A 5 -2.37 -4.31 8.10
N ALA A 6 -1.05 -4.52 8.23
CA ALA A 6 -0.07 -3.44 8.33
C ALA A 6 -0.05 -2.55 7.07
N MET A 7 -0.17 -3.15 5.88
CA MET A 7 -0.26 -2.39 4.65
C MET A 7 -1.56 -1.58 4.57
N ILE A 8 -2.70 -2.16 4.97
CA ILE A 8 -3.97 -1.44 5.01
C ILE A 8 -3.88 -0.24 5.96
N GLU A 9 -3.30 -0.43 7.14
CA GLU A 9 -3.10 0.65 8.13
C GLU A 9 -2.26 1.80 7.55
N LEU A 10 -1.13 1.48 6.91
CA LEU A 10 -0.29 2.49 6.25
C LEU A 10 -1.06 3.25 5.17
N VAL A 11 -1.77 2.54 4.28
CA VAL A 11 -2.53 3.15 3.17
C VAL A 11 -3.65 4.05 3.67
N MET A 12 -4.43 3.57 4.65
CA MET A 12 -5.56 4.33 5.19
C MET A 12 -5.08 5.57 5.96
N THR A 13 -4.00 5.44 6.72
CA THR A 13 -3.35 6.58 7.40
C THR A 13 -2.85 7.59 6.37
N ALA A 14 -2.08 7.15 5.37
CA ALA A 14 -1.57 8.03 4.32
C ALA A 14 -2.69 8.80 3.60
N LYS A 15 -3.80 8.11 3.26
CA LYS A 15 -4.99 8.72 2.68
C LYS A 15 -5.63 9.76 3.60
N ALA A 16 -5.83 9.44 4.88
CA ALA A 16 -6.45 10.34 5.85
C ALA A 16 -5.67 11.66 6.00
N PHE A 17 -4.35 11.61 5.87
CA PHE A 17 -3.47 12.77 5.97
C PHE A 17 -3.16 13.43 4.61
N GLY A 18 -3.68 12.89 3.50
CA GLY A 18 -3.40 13.40 2.14
C GLY A 18 -1.93 13.30 1.74
N GLN A 19 -1.21 12.30 2.27
CA GLN A 19 0.20 12.09 2.01
C GLN A 19 0.46 10.80 1.23
N ARG A 20 1.63 10.71 0.62
CA ARG A 20 2.11 9.48 -0.01
C ARG A 20 2.61 8.49 1.05
N PRO A 21 2.29 7.19 0.96
CA PRO A 21 2.77 6.15 1.88
C PRO A 21 4.29 6.17 2.09
N SER A 22 5.07 6.39 1.03
CA SER A 22 6.53 6.48 1.15
C SER A 22 7.01 7.64 2.02
N SER A 23 6.18 8.66 2.29
CA SER A 23 6.54 9.82 3.11
C SER A 23 6.74 9.45 4.59
N PHE A 24 6.18 8.32 5.04
CA PHE A 24 6.35 7.82 6.41
C PHE A 24 7.62 6.98 6.58
N LEU A 25 8.35 6.69 5.51
CA LEU A 25 9.51 5.78 5.50
C LEU A 25 10.77 6.52 5.01
N PRO A 26 11.49 7.21 5.91
CA PRO A 26 12.71 7.91 5.53
C PRO A 26 13.79 6.92 5.08
N GLY A 27 14.62 7.34 4.12
CA GLY A 27 15.76 6.54 3.63
C GLY A 27 15.44 5.60 2.47
N LEU A 28 14.19 5.55 1.98
CA LEU A 28 13.87 4.86 0.74
C LEU A 28 14.51 5.56 -0.46
N SER A 29 15.08 4.78 -1.37
CA SER A 29 15.51 5.29 -2.67
C SER A 29 14.30 5.77 -3.47
N GLY A 30 14.51 6.69 -4.42
CA GLY A 30 13.40 7.24 -5.23
C GLY A 30 12.58 6.17 -5.94
N TYR A 31 13.24 5.11 -6.44
CA TYR A 31 12.55 3.98 -7.06
C TYR A 31 11.77 3.13 -6.06
N ALA A 32 12.35 2.83 -4.89
CA ALA A 32 11.66 2.06 -3.86
C ALA A 32 10.43 2.80 -3.30
N ALA A 33 10.55 4.12 -3.10
CA ALA A 33 9.44 4.98 -2.71
C ALA A 33 8.33 4.96 -3.77
N TYR A 34 8.68 5.08 -5.05
CA TYR A 34 7.73 4.98 -6.16
C TYR A 34 6.99 3.63 -6.17
N CYS A 35 7.71 2.51 -6.08
CA CYS A 35 7.08 1.18 -6.08
C CYS A 35 6.10 1.01 -4.91
N LEU A 36 6.46 1.51 -3.73
CA LEU A 36 5.59 1.47 -2.55
C LEU A 36 4.32 2.30 -2.76
N ASP A 37 4.44 3.52 -3.27
CA ASP A 37 3.30 4.40 -3.53
C ASP A 37 2.34 3.79 -4.57
N VAL A 38 2.88 3.14 -5.61
CA VAL A 38 2.09 2.42 -6.61
C VAL A 38 1.36 1.22 -5.98
N ALA A 39 2.06 0.39 -5.22
CA ALA A 39 1.45 -0.76 -4.54
C ALA A 39 0.32 -0.32 -3.59
N ALA A 40 0.53 0.77 -2.86
CA ALA A 40 -0.46 1.37 -2.00
C ALA A 40 -1.67 1.94 -2.75
N ALA A 41 -1.46 2.57 -3.91
CA ALA A 41 -2.56 3.04 -4.75
C ALA A 41 -3.45 1.88 -5.23
N VAL A 42 -2.82 0.76 -5.61
CA VAL A 42 -3.55 -0.48 -5.95
C VAL A 42 -4.33 -0.96 -4.72
N TYR A 43 -3.71 -1.09 -3.56
CA TYR A 43 -4.37 -1.47 -2.31
C TYR A 43 -5.59 -0.59 -2.01
N LEU A 44 -5.43 0.74 -2.12
CA LEU A 44 -6.49 1.70 -1.90
C LEU A 44 -7.67 1.46 -2.85
N SER A 45 -7.39 1.22 -4.13
CA SER A 45 -8.44 0.96 -5.13
C SER A 45 -9.28 -0.28 -4.83
N TYR A 46 -8.68 -1.32 -4.22
CA TYR A 46 -9.43 -2.50 -3.75
C TYR A 46 -10.30 -2.16 -2.55
N LEU A 47 -9.74 -1.45 -1.57
CA LEU A 47 -10.46 -1.04 -0.36
C LEU A 47 -11.65 -0.15 -0.68
N GLU A 48 -11.52 0.78 -1.63
CA GLU A 48 -12.62 1.63 -2.11
C GLU A 48 -13.75 0.85 -2.79
N GLN A 49 -13.46 -0.34 -3.33
CA GLN A 49 -14.46 -1.27 -3.86
C GLN A 49 -15.10 -2.16 -2.77
N GLY A 50 -14.76 -1.95 -1.49
CA GLY A 50 -15.18 -2.81 -0.39
C GLY A 50 -14.50 -4.18 -0.40
N LYS A 51 -13.39 -4.34 -1.15
CA LYS A 51 -12.64 -5.59 -1.27
C LYS A 51 -11.36 -5.49 -0.44
N LYS A 52 -10.97 -6.60 0.19
CA LYS A 52 -9.59 -6.72 0.68
C LYS A 52 -8.68 -7.10 -0.48
N PRO A 53 -7.53 -6.44 -0.66
CA PRO A 53 -6.55 -6.85 -1.66
C PRO A 53 -6.11 -8.28 -1.34
N MET A 54 -6.43 -9.19 -2.26
CA MET A 54 -6.01 -10.58 -2.15
C MET A 54 -4.63 -10.71 -2.76
N VAL A 55 -3.69 -11.25 -2.00
CA VAL A 55 -2.44 -11.75 -2.58
C VAL A 55 -2.79 -13.07 -3.26
N ASP A 56 -3.23 -13.02 -4.51
CA ASP A 56 -3.31 -14.25 -5.29
C ASP A 56 -1.89 -14.67 -5.64
N ALA A 57 -1.33 -15.57 -4.84
CA ALA A 57 0.01 -16.13 -5.03
C ALA A 57 0.17 -16.83 -6.40
N ARG A 58 -0.91 -17.09 -7.15
CA ARG A 58 -0.87 -17.67 -8.50
C ARG A 58 -0.54 -16.66 -9.59
N LEU A 59 -0.62 -15.36 -9.32
CA LEU A 59 -0.23 -14.29 -10.26
C LEU A 59 1.26 -13.93 -10.18
N LEU A 60 2.02 -14.58 -9.28
CA LEU A 60 3.47 -14.38 -9.10
C LEU A 60 4.31 -15.55 -9.64
N LEU A 61 3.72 -16.43 -10.47
CA LEU A 61 4.40 -17.53 -11.15
C LEU A 61 4.34 -17.36 -12.67
#